data_AF-A0A964MRD4-F1
#
_entry.id   AF-A0A964MRD4-F1
#
_cell.length_a   1.000
_cell.length_b   1.000
_cell.length_c   1.000
_cell.angle_alpha   90.00
_cell.angle_beta   90.00
_cell.angle_gamma   90.00
#
_symmetry.space_group_name_H-M   'P 1'
#
loop_
_entity.id
_entity.type
_entity.pdbx_description
1 polymer ?
#
loop_
_entity_poly.entity_id
_entity_poly.type
_entity_poly.pdbx_seq_one_letter_code
_entity_poly.pdbx_strand_id
1 'polypeptide(L)'
;MKKAGRDITLAAFTSATGSAGTIAAGDRLKDDYGARIVSVEALECPTMLENGFGEHNIQGIGDKHIPLIHNITNSDVVCGISDRATDELDVLFNTPAGRAYLAEKKGLSPELIEALSHFGFSSICNTLAAIKTSKLLNLGPDQAVLTVATDGGALYPSSRVTTLHKRFHGEMTPADAAEVFERHFGDITTDDMIDLTARDRNRIFNLGYYTWVEQQGTPFELFEARRDQSFWRGLRRYLPIWDDMITDFNARVAKG
;
A
#
# COMPACT_ATOMS: atom_id res chain seq x y z
N MET A 1 30.68 20.97 0.92
CA MET A 1 30.68 19.65 0.25
C MET A 1 29.46 18.89 0.75
N LYS A 2 28.46 18.63 -0.10
CA LYS A 2 27.39 17.67 0.25
C LYS A 2 28.10 16.33 0.51
N LYS A 3 27.96 15.78 1.72
CA LYS A 3 28.45 14.42 2.01
C LYS A 3 27.91 13.50 0.91
N ALA A 4 28.79 12.72 0.28
CA ALA A 4 28.39 11.60 -0.54
C ALA A 4 27.37 10.78 0.27
N GLY A 5 26.26 10.42 -0.36
CA GLY A 5 25.17 9.71 0.29
C GLY A 5 25.68 8.41 0.93
N ARG A 6 24.97 7.98 1.99
CA ARG A 6 25.20 6.66 2.59
C ARG A 6 24.97 5.59 1.50
N ASP A 7 25.77 4.52 1.51
CA ASP A 7 25.57 3.39 0.60
C ASP A 7 24.31 2.64 1.04
N ILE A 8 23.23 2.75 0.27
CA ILE A 8 21.91 2.25 0.63
C ILE A 8 21.51 1.17 -0.38
N THR A 9 21.09 0.02 0.14
CA THR A 9 20.52 -1.07 -0.64
C THR A 9 19.00 -1.01 -0.63
N LEU A 10 18.36 -1.20 -1.77
CA LEU A 10 16.89 -1.29 -1.83
C LEU A 10 16.46 -2.70 -1.42
N ALA A 11 15.92 -2.85 -0.22
CA ALA A 11 15.55 -4.13 0.34
C ALA A 11 14.12 -4.56 -0.03
N ALA A 12 13.17 -3.61 -0.09
CA ALA A 12 11.79 -3.93 -0.41
C ALA A 12 11.05 -2.76 -1.07
N PHE A 13 10.00 -3.10 -1.81
CA PHE A 13 9.00 -2.18 -2.32
C PHE A 13 7.62 -2.61 -1.80
N THR A 14 6.95 -1.70 -1.09
CA THR A 14 5.61 -1.93 -0.53
C THR A 14 4.58 -1.08 -1.26
N SER A 15 3.49 -1.69 -1.69
CA SER A 15 2.38 -0.95 -2.30
C SER A 15 1.05 -1.67 -2.08
N ALA A 16 0.07 -0.92 -1.62
CA ALA A 16 -1.29 -1.38 -1.49
C ALA A 16 -1.96 -1.52 -2.85
N THR A 17 -2.66 -2.63 -3.01
CA THR A 17 -3.06 -3.11 -4.33
C THR A 17 -4.48 -2.67 -4.63
N GLY A 18 -4.60 -1.61 -5.44
CA GLY A 18 -5.84 -1.21 -6.13
C GLY A 18 -6.00 -1.99 -7.44
N SER A 19 -5.77 -1.32 -8.56
CA SER A 19 -5.72 -1.94 -9.88
C SER A 19 -4.50 -2.85 -10.11
N ALA A 20 -3.55 -2.87 -9.17
CA ALA A 20 -2.22 -3.49 -9.27
C ALA A 20 -1.25 -2.84 -10.30
N GLY A 21 -1.58 -1.66 -10.85
CA GLY A 21 -0.65 -0.94 -11.72
C GLY A 21 0.65 -0.51 -11.03
N THR A 22 0.54 0.08 -9.83
CA THR A 22 1.71 0.60 -9.09
C THR A 22 2.60 -0.51 -8.52
N ILE A 23 2.03 -1.61 -8.03
CA ILE A 23 2.81 -2.73 -7.48
C ILE A 23 3.69 -3.39 -8.56
N ALA A 24 3.34 -3.28 -9.84
CA ALA A 24 4.15 -3.77 -10.96
C ALA A 24 5.53 -3.08 -11.08
N ALA A 25 5.71 -1.88 -10.51
CA ALA A 25 7.04 -1.29 -10.38
C ALA A 25 7.99 -2.20 -9.57
N GLY A 26 7.44 -2.96 -8.61
CA GLY A 26 8.15 -3.96 -7.84
C GLY A 26 8.84 -5.02 -8.71
N ASP A 27 8.23 -5.44 -9.83
CA ASP A 27 8.84 -6.42 -10.74
C ASP A 27 10.17 -5.90 -11.31
N ARG A 28 10.22 -4.60 -11.66
CA ARG A 28 11.43 -3.97 -12.18
C ARG A 28 12.46 -3.74 -11.08
N LEU A 29 12.02 -3.26 -9.92
CA LEU A 29 12.89 -3.03 -8.77
C LEU A 29 13.54 -4.34 -8.26
N LYS A 30 12.79 -5.45 -8.31
CA LYS A 30 13.31 -6.78 -8.02
C LYS A 30 14.37 -7.22 -9.02
N ASP A 31 14.11 -7.08 -10.32
CA ASP A 31 15.08 -7.46 -11.36
C ASP A 31 16.37 -6.63 -11.27
N ASP A 32 16.25 -5.32 -11.03
CA ASP A 32 17.40 -4.40 -11.04
C ASP A 32 18.17 -4.38 -9.71
N TYR A 33 17.49 -4.58 -8.57
CA TYR A 33 18.09 -4.39 -7.22
C TYR A 33 17.89 -5.57 -6.27
N GLY A 34 17.16 -6.62 -6.66
CA GLY A 34 16.84 -7.74 -5.75
C GLY A 34 15.81 -7.40 -4.67
N ALA A 35 15.07 -6.29 -4.82
CA ALA A 35 14.08 -5.84 -3.86
C ALA A 35 12.95 -6.86 -3.67
N ARG A 36 12.49 -7.03 -2.43
CA ARG A 36 11.29 -7.81 -2.09
C ARG A 36 10.03 -7.04 -2.48
N ILE A 37 9.04 -7.71 -3.06
CA ILE A 37 7.74 -7.14 -3.45
C ILE A 37 6.72 -7.46 -2.36
N VAL A 38 6.17 -6.42 -1.74
CA VAL A 38 5.16 -6.53 -0.68
C VAL A 38 3.83 -6.02 -1.19
N SER A 39 2.87 -6.94 -1.36
CA SER A 39 1.49 -6.63 -1.74
C SER A 39 0.68 -6.33 -0.49
N VAL A 40 0.12 -5.12 -0.38
CA VAL A 40 -0.62 -4.68 0.81
C VAL A 40 -2.13 -4.69 0.53
N GLU A 41 -2.92 -5.17 1.48
CA GLU A 41 -4.39 -5.19 1.43
C GLU A 41 -5.03 -4.71 2.74
N ALA A 42 -6.33 -4.42 2.69
CA ALA A 42 -7.11 -4.13 3.89
C ALA A 42 -7.34 -5.40 4.71
N LEU A 43 -7.09 -5.35 6.00
CA LEU A 43 -7.31 -6.47 6.91
C LEU A 43 -8.80 -6.84 7.04
N GLU A 44 -9.68 -5.86 6.89
CA GLU A 44 -11.14 -6.03 6.92
C GLU A 44 -11.68 -6.68 5.63
N CYS A 45 -10.87 -6.75 4.56
CA CYS A 45 -11.19 -7.49 3.34
C CYS A 45 -9.98 -8.31 2.82
N PRO A 46 -9.52 -9.32 3.59
CA PRO A 46 -8.22 -9.97 3.40
C PRO A 46 -8.26 -11.02 2.29
N THR A 47 -8.23 -10.58 1.03
CA THR A 47 -8.38 -11.43 -0.15
C THR A 47 -7.17 -12.35 -0.34
N MET A 48 -5.96 -11.81 -0.16
CA MET A 48 -4.70 -12.55 -0.32
C MET A 48 -4.35 -13.36 0.92
N LEU A 49 -4.52 -12.80 2.13
CA LEU A 49 -4.23 -13.47 3.38
C LEU A 49 -5.17 -14.67 3.59
N GLU A 50 -6.48 -14.45 3.50
CA GLU A 50 -7.49 -15.42 3.99
C GLU A 50 -8.42 -15.97 2.91
N ASN A 51 -8.25 -15.59 1.63
CA ASN A 51 -9.30 -15.74 0.61
C ASN A 51 -10.62 -15.09 1.10
N GLY A 52 -10.50 -14.02 1.88
CA GLY A 52 -11.59 -13.42 2.62
C GLY A 52 -12.38 -12.39 1.81
N PHE A 53 -13.41 -11.87 2.45
CA PHE A 53 -14.29 -10.82 1.93
C PHE A 53 -14.63 -9.86 3.07
N GLY A 54 -15.09 -8.66 2.72
CA GLY A 54 -15.55 -7.68 3.68
C GLY A 54 -15.65 -6.29 3.05
N GLU A 55 -15.63 -5.26 3.88
CA GLU A 55 -15.64 -3.86 3.45
C GLU A 55 -14.64 -3.09 4.29
N HIS A 56 -13.99 -2.10 3.69
CA HIS A 56 -12.98 -1.28 4.36
C HIS A 56 -13.05 0.17 3.89
N ASN A 57 -12.53 1.09 4.71
CA ASN A 57 -12.47 2.52 4.39
C ASN A 57 -11.10 2.98 3.82
N ILE A 58 -10.12 2.07 3.63
CA ILE A 58 -8.86 2.42 2.94
C ILE A 58 -9.15 2.73 1.46
N GLN A 59 -9.37 3.99 1.13
CA GLN A 59 -9.73 4.39 -0.24
C GLN A 59 -8.54 4.31 -1.20
N GLY A 60 -8.82 3.95 -2.45
CA GLY A 60 -7.82 3.81 -3.52
C GLY A 60 -7.15 2.44 -3.62
N ILE A 61 -7.47 1.51 -2.71
CA ILE A 61 -7.00 0.12 -2.75
C ILE A 61 -8.17 -0.81 -3.07
N GLY A 62 -7.87 -2.02 -3.54
CA GLY A 62 -8.83 -2.93 -4.15
C GLY A 62 -9.42 -3.88 -3.11
N ASP A 63 -10.67 -4.30 -3.37
CA ASP A 63 -11.41 -5.23 -2.55
C ASP A 63 -11.80 -6.50 -3.34
N LYS A 64 -11.98 -7.60 -2.60
CA LYS A 64 -12.73 -8.82 -2.98
C LYS A 64 -12.25 -9.62 -4.20
N HIS A 65 -11.17 -9.24 -4.87
CA HIS A 65 -10.58 -10.02 -5.95
C HIS A 65 -9.11 -9.68 -6.19
N ILE A 66 -8.40 -10.57 -6.88
CA ILE A 66 -7.04 -10.34 -7.36
C ILE A 66 -7.12 -9.70 -8.76
N PRO A 67 -6.61 -8.48 -8.98
CA PRO A 67 -6.64 -7.85 -10.30
C PRO A 67 -5.93 -8.69 -11.37
N LEU A 68 -6.44 -8.71 -12.60
CA LEU A 68 -5.88 -9.53 -13.68
C LEU A 68 -4.41 -9.21 -13.95
N ILE A 69 -4.04 -7.94 -13.82
CA ILE A 69 -2.69 -7.44 -14.11
C ILE A 69 -1.73 -7.56 -12.91
N HIS A 70 -2.15 -8.18 -11.80
CA HIS A 70 -1.29 -8.38 -10.64
C HIS A 70 -0.39 -9.62 -10.82
N ASN A 71 0.93 -9.41 -10.91
CA ASN A 71 1.93 -10.49 -10.93
C ASN A 71 2.14 -11.14 -9.55
N ILE A 72 1.10 -11.78 -9.02
CA ILE A 72 1.12 -12.47 -7.72
C ILE A 72 2.23 -13.54 -7.64
N THR A 73 2.56 -14.20 -8.75
CA THR A 73 3.60 -15.22 -8.78
C THR A 73 5.01 -14.67 -8.59
N ASN A 74 5.17 -13.34 -8.58
CA ASN A 74 6.40 -12.66 -8.21
C ASN A 74 6.32 -11.91 -6.87
N SER A 75 5.18 -11.92 -6.17
CA SER A 75 5.07 -11.31 -4.84
C SER A 75 5.82 -12.12 -3.77
N ASP A 76 6.49 -11.43 -2.85
CA ASP A 76 7.24 -12.09 -1.76
C ASP A 76 6.54 -12.02 -0.42
N VAL A 77 5.79 -10.96 -0.15
CA VAL A 77 5.11 -10.77 1.13
C VAL A 77 3.70 -10.24 0.87
N VAL A 78 2.73 -10.72 1.64
CA VAL A 78 1.41 -10.08 1.78
C VAL A 78 1.36 -9.41 3.14
N CYS A 79 0.84 -8.19 3.19
CA CYS A 79 0.67 -7.43 4.43
C CYS A 79 -0.76 -6.91 4.55
N GLY A 80 -1.45 -7.29 5.61
CA GLY A 80 -2.74 -6.72 6.01
C GLY A 80 -2.54 -5.47 6.85
N ILE A 81 -3.29 -4.42 6.53
CA ILE A 81 -3.41 -3.20 7.35
C ILE A 81 -4.88 -2.93 7.61
N SER A 82 -5.21 -2.73 8.89
CA SER A 82 -6.58 -2.38 9.29
C SER A 82 -6.94 -0.96 8.86
N ASP A 83 -8.13 -0.78 8.30
CA ASP A 83 -8.69 0.52 7.97
C ASP A 83 -8.86 1.42 9.20
N ARG A 84 -9.09 0.81 10.37
CA ARG A 84 -9.12 1.50 11.65
C ARG A 84 -7.80 2.24 11.92
N ALA A 85 -6.67 1.64 11.55
CA ALA A 85 -5.37 2.27 11.74
C ALA A 85 -5.24 3.51 10.84
N THR A 86 -5.63 3.42 9.57
CA THR A 86 -5.55 4.57 8.66
C THR A 86 -6.53 5.68 9.03
N ASP A 87 -7.74 5.31 9.47
CA ASP A 87 -8.79 6.24 9.85
C ASP A 87 -8.42 7.02 11.11
N GLU A 88 -8.00 6.33 12.18
CA GLU A 88 -7.65 6.98 13.45
C GLU A 88 -6.36 7.82 13.30
N LEU A 89 -5.39 7.37 12.51
CA LEU A 89 -4.18 8.14 12.22
C LEU A 89 -4.43 9.39 11.38
N ASP A 90 -5.34 9.35 10.40
CA ASP A 90 -5.74 10.56 9.67
C ASP A 90 -6.33 11.60 10.62
N VAL A 91 -7.17 11.20 11.59
CA VAL A 91 -7.68 12.11 12.63
C VAL A 91 -6.54 12.66 13.49
N LEU A 92 -5.59 11.81 13.89
CA LEU A 92 -4.42 12.23 14.67
C LEU A 92 -3.59 13.28 13.94
N PHE A 93 -3.35 13.11 12.64
CA PHE A 93 -2.53 14.01 11.83
C PHE A 93 -3.22 15.35 11.54
N ASN A 94 -4.56 15.38 11.58
CA ASN A 94 -5.34 16.52 11.09
C ASN A 94 -6.15 17.25 12.17
N THR A 95 -6.10 16.86 13.43
CA THR A 95 -6.78 17.55 14.54
C THR A 95 -5.80 18.36 15.41
N PRO A 96 -6.26 19.46 16.05
CA PRO A 96 -5.41 20.24 16.95
C PRO A 96 -4.81 19.41 18.09
N ALA A 97 -5.61 18.57 18.76
CA ALA A 97 -5.15 17.72 19.86
C ALA A 97 -4.11 16.69 19.40
N GLY A 98 -4.35 16.04 18.25
CA GLY A 98 -3.40 15.08 17.68
C GLY A 98 -2.08 15.73 17.28
N ARG A 99 -2.12 16.86 16.58
CA ARG A 99 -0.92 17.63 16.19
C ARG A 99 -0.15 18.14 17.41
N ALA A 100 -0.84 18.62 18.45
CA ALA A 100 -0.22 19.03 19.70
C ALA A 100 0.47 17.85 20.40
N TYR A 101 -0.16 16.68 20.43
CA TYR A 101 0.45 15.47 21.00
C TYR A 101 1.73 15.06 20.24
N LEU A 102 1.70 15.06 18.90
CA LEU A 102 2.86 14.75 18.06
C LEU A 102 4.03 15.72 18.31
N ALA A 103 3.74 17.01 18.46
CA ALA A 103 4.75 18.02 18.75
C ALA A 103 5.29 17.91 20.19
N GLU A 104 4.41 17.95 21.19
CA GLU A 104 4.79 18.12 22.59
C GLU A 104 5.22 16.82 23.27
N LYS A 105 4.63 15.68 22.90
CA LYS A 105 4.90 14.38 23.54
C LYS A 105 5.84 13.50 22.73
N LYS A 106 5.80 13.58 21.40
CA LYS A 106 6.69 12.81 20.51
C LYS A 106 7.85 13.62 19.95
N GLY A 107 7.86 14.95 20.14
CA GLY A 107 8.97 15.80 19.74
C GLY A 107 9.15 15.89 18.22
N LEU A 108 8.08 15.63 17.44
CA LEU A 108 8.13 15.68 15.99
C LEU A 108 8.21 17.14 15.53
N SER A 109 8.97 17.40 14.46
CA SER A 109 9.14 18.76 13.95
C SER A 109 7.84 19.27 13.30
N PRO A 110 7.60 20.59 13.30
CA PRO A 110 6.45 21.18 12.62
C PRO A 110 6.35 20.79 11.15
N GLU A 111 7.48 20.69 10.45
CA GLU A 111 7.55 20.33 9.04
C GLU A 111 7.10 18.89 8.80
N LEU A 112 7.48 17.96 9.68
CA LEU A 112 7.06 16.56 9.58
C LEU A 112 5.56 16.42 9.91
N ILE A 113 5.07 17.11 10.94
CA ILE A 113 3.64 17.11 11.29
C ILE A 113 2.80 17.65 10.12
N GLU A 114 3.27 18.72 9.47
CA GLU A 114 2.60 19.26 8.28
C GLU A 114 2.62 18.25 7.13
N ALA A 115 3.75 17.61 6.86
CA ALA A 115 3.85 16.58 5.83
C ALA A 115 2.89 15.40 6.07
N LEU A 116 2.72 14.96 7.32
CA LEU A 116 1.80 13.86 7.68
C LEU A 116 0.34 14.20 7.38
N SER A 117 -0.06 15.48 7.46
CA SER A 117 -1.41 15.93 7.11
C SER A 117 -1.75 15.73 5.62
N HIS A 118 -0.71 15.63 4.78
CA HIS A 118 -0.88 15.37 3.35
C HIS A 118 -1.11 13.89 3.04
N PHE A 119 -0.99 12.96 3.99
CA PHE A 119 -1.11 11.54 3.68
C PHE A 119 -2.58 11.13 3.64
N GLY A 120 -3.07 10.69 2.48
CA GLY A 120 -4.35 9.99 2.36
C GLY A 120 -4.33 8.59 2.98
N PHE A 121 -5.49 7.93 3.07
CA PHE A 121 -5.60 6.62 3.75
C PHE A 121 -4.67 5.55 3.18
N SER A 122 -4.58 5.43 1.85
CA SER A 122 -3.68 4.46 1.21
C SER A 122 -2.20 4.80 1.46
N SER A 123 -1.85 6.09 1.56
CA SER A 123 -0.50 6.55 1.90
C SER A 123 -0.11 6.16 3.34
N ILE A 124 -1.05 6.30 4.28
CA ILE A 124 -0.87 5.84 5.66
C ILE A 124 -0.74 4.31 5.70
N CYS A 125 -1.60 3.59 4.98
CA CYS A 125 -1.55 2.14 4.84
C CYS A 125 -0.18 1.65 4.36
N ASN A 126 0.32 2.22 3.27
CA ASN A 126 1.63 1.94 2.70
C ASN A 126 2.80 2.24 3.64
N THR A 127 2.66 3.28 4.47
CA THR A 127 3.67 3.66 5.47
C THR A 127 3.72 2.63 6.60
N LEU A 128 2.56 2.23 7.13
CA LEU A 128 2.48 1.18 8.14
C LEU A 128 3.04 -0.15 7.60
N ALA A 129 2.69 -0.52 6.37
CA ALA A 129 3.22 -1.71 5.72
C ALA A 129 4.75 -1.66 5.53
N ALA A 130 5.33 -0.49 5.23
CA ALA A 130 6.78 -0.31 5.15
C ALA A 130 7.47 -0.53 6.51
N ILE A 131 6.85 -0.07 7.60
CA ILE A 131 7.35 -0.31 8.96
C ILE A 131 7.26 -1.81 9.31
N LYS A 132 6.10 -2.45 9.09
CA LYS A 132 5.90 -3.89 9.32
C LYS A 132 6.90 -4.72 8.50
N THR A 133 7.11 -4.38 7.24
CA THR A 133 8.09 -5.02 6.34
C THR A 133 9.51 -4.91 6.87
N SER A 134 9.90 -3.72 7.36
CA SER A 134 11.23 -3.50 7.93
C SER A 134 11.48 -4.41 9.14
N LYS A 135 10.46 -4.63 9.97
CA LYS A 135 10.50 -5.54 11.12
C LYS A 135 10.53 -7.01 10.68
N LEU A 136 9.64 -7.42 9.77
CA LEU A 136 9.56 -8.79 9.26
C LEU A 136 10.88 -9.25 8.64
N LEU A 137 11.51 -8.39 7.84
CA LEU A 137 12.77 -8.68 7.16
C LEU A 137 14.01 -8.40 8.02
N ASN A 138 13.84 -7.91 9.27
CA ASN A 138 14.91 -7.52 10.18
C ASN A 138 15.94 -6.59 9.51
N LEU A 139 15.46 -5.52 8.88
CA LEU A 139 16.29 -4.63 8.07
C LEU A 139 17.20 -3.73 8.92
N GLY A 140 18.43 -3.57 8.48
CA GLY A 140 19.40 -2.64 9.04
C GLY A 140 19.25 -1.20 8.52
N PRO A 141 20.01 -0.25 9.10
CA PRO A 141 19.90 1.17 8.77
C PRO A 141 20.40 1.57 7.36
N ASP A 142 21.00 0.64 6.61
CA ASP A 142 21.47 0.80 5.23
C ASP A 142 20.56 0.07 4.21
N GLN A 143 19.42 -0.45 4.67
CA GLN A 143 18.46 -1.18 3.86
C GLN A 143 17.16 -0.38 3.77
N ALA A 144 16.90 0.18 2.60
CA ALA A 144 15.74 1.02 2.35
C ALA A 144 14.51 0.18 1.96
N VAL A 145 13.36 0.60 2.48
CA VAL A 145 12.04 0.22 1.96
C VAL A 145 11.52 1.40 1.15
N LEU A 146 11.19 1.15 -0.11
CA LEU A 146 10.50 2.11 -0.96
C LEU A 146 8.99 1.90 -0.85
N THR A 147 8.24 2.97 -0.77
CA THR A 147 6.77 2.94 -0.73
C THR A 147 6.19 4.15 -1.46
N VAL A 148 4.88 4.18 -1.65
CA VAL A 148 4.17 5.24 -2.36
C VAL A 148 3.14 5.93 -1.47
N ALA A 149 3.21 7.26 -1.41
CA ALA A 149 2.14 8.09 -0.89
C ALA A 149 1.23 8.46 -2.07
N THR A 150 0.18 7.66 -2.27
CA THR A 150 -0.64 7.65 -3.50
C THR A 150 -1.38 8.95 -3.71
N ASP A 151 -2.06 9.45 -2.67
CA ASP A 151 -2.88 10.65 -2.74
C ASP A 151 -2.89 11.46 -1.45
N GLY A 152 -3.51 12.65 -1.57
CA GLY A 152 -3.48 13.70 -0.57
C GLY A 152 -4.58 13.59 0.49
N GLY A 153 -4.24 13.84 1.75
CA GLY A 153 -5.19 13.92 2.89
C GLY A 153 -6.31 14.96 2.71
N ALA A 154 -6.14 15.92 1.79
CA ALA A 154 -7.15 16.92 1.41
C ALA A 154 -8.39 16.33 0.73
N LEU A 155 -8.31 15.10 0.19
CA LEU A 155 -9.44 14.41 -0.44
C LEU A 155 -10.42 13.79 0.57
N TYR A 156 -10.03 13.70 1.85
CA TYR A 156 -10.75 12.89 2.85
C TYR A 156 -11.47 13.65 3.99
N PRO A 157 -11.86 14.93 3.89
CA PRO A 157 -12.45 15.64 5.02
C PRO A 157 -13.79 15.03 5.49
N SER A 158 -14.62 14.53 4.58
CA SER A 158 -15.90 13.89 4.93
C SER A 158 -15.72 12.56 5.66
N SER A 159 -14.77 11.73 5.21
CA SER A 159 -14.39 10.50 5.90
C SER A 159 -13.83 10.80 7.28
N ARG A 160 -12.96 11.82 7.42
CA ARG A 160 -12.42 12.26 8.71
C ARG A 160 -13.50 12.69 9.70
N VAL A 161 -14.47 13.49 9.25
CA VAL A 161 -15.63 13.89 10.07
C VAL A 161 -16.41 12.66 10.53
N THR A 162 -16.61 11.68 9.64
CA THR A 162 -17.29 10.43 9.97
C THR A 162 -16.53 9.65 11.04
N THR A 163 -15.20 9.52 10.91
CA THR A 163 -14.35 8.86 11.90
C THR A 163 -14.37 9.59 13.24
N LEU A 164 -14.27 10.93 13.24
CA LEU A 164 -14.40 11.76 14.43
C LEU A 164 -15.69 11.50 15.20
N HIS A 165 -16.83 11.48 14.52
CA HIS A 165 -18.11 11.19 15.17
C HIS A 165 -18.22 9.75 15.68
N LYS A 166 -17.78 8.77 14.88
CA LYS A 166 -17.93 7.35 15.21
C LYS A 166 -16.97 6.87 16.30
N ARG A 167 -15.77 7.45 16.37
CA ARG A 167 -14.68 6.93 17.23
C ARG A 167 -14.30 7.87 18.37
N PHE A 168 -14.54 9.17 18.21
CA PHE A 168 -14.07 10.21 19.14
C PHE A 168 -15.20 11.12 19.62
N HIS A 169 -16.46 10.69 19.51
CA HIS A 169 -17.63 11.47 19.94
C HIS A 169 -17.70 12.91 19.36
N GLY A 170 -17.09 13.12 18.19
CA GLY A 170 -17.04 14.40 17.48
C GLY A 170 -15.77 15.22 17.69
N GLU A 171 -14.93 14.90 18.69
CA GLU A 171 -13.71 15.64 18.99
C GLU A 171 -12.62 14.73 19.57
N MET A 172 -11.41 14.76 18.99
CA MET A 172 -10.27 14.04 19.54
C MET A 172 -9.72 14.76 20.78
N THR A 173 -9.71 14.09 21.93
CA THR A 173 -9.09 14.60 23.16
C THR A 173 -7.57 14.29 23.20
N PRO A 174 -6.80 14.94 24.10
CA PRO A 174 -5.39 14.57 24.31
C PRO A 174 -5.17 13.11 24.74
N ALA A 175 -6.14 12.51 25.46
CA ALA A 175 -6.06 11.11 25.85
C ALA A 175 -6.27 10.19 24.64
N ASP A 176 -7.23 10.51 23.78
CA ASP A 176 -7.46 9.78 22.52
C ASP A 176 -6.24 9.85 21.60
N ALA A 177 -5.61 11.04 21.48
CA ALA A 177 -4.41 11.20 20.67
C ALA A 177 -3.26 10.30 21.14
N ALA A 178 -3.09 10.17 22.47
CA ALA A 178 -2.11 9.25 23.05
C ALA A 178 -2.46 7.79 22.75
N GLU A 179 -3.73 7.40 22.94
CA GLU A 179 -4.20 6.04 22.68
C GLU A 179 -4.00 5.64 21.21
N VAL A 180 -4.39 6.50 20.27
CA VAL A 180 -4.25 6.27 18.82
C VAL A 180 -2.78 6.12 18.44
N PHE A 181 -1.91 7.01 18.94
CA PHE A 181 -0.48 6.90 18.66
C PHE A 181 0.11 5.59 19.20
N GLU A 182 -0.13 5.24 20.47
CA GLU A 182 0.43 4.03 21.05
C GLU A 182 -0.11 2.76 20.38
N ARG A 183 -1.40 2.74 20.03
CA ARG A 183 -2.03 1.61 19.34
C ARG A 183 -1.43 1.36 17.97
N HIS A 184 -1.22 2.40 17.17
CA HIS A 184 -0.86 2.23 15.74
C HIS A 184 0.62 2.49 15.43
N PHE A 185 1.35 3.18 16.30
CA PHE A 185 2.80 3.41 16.15
C PHE A 185 3.63 2.88 17.33
N GLY A 186 3.06 2.81 18.54
CA GLY A 186 3.79 2.39 19.75
C GLY A 186 4.32 0.98 19.67
N ASP A 187 3.52 0.03 19.15
CA ASP A 187 3.93 -1.36 18.95
C ASP A 187 3.41 -1.94 17.63
N ILE A 188 3.98 -1.50 16.50
CA ILE A 188 3.67 -2.12 15.20
C ILE A 188 4.26 -3.53 15.15
N THR A 189 3.44 -4.57 15.22
CA THR A 189 3.90 -5.97 15.12
C THR A 189 4.01 -6.42 13.66
N THR A 190 4.46 -7.65 13.43
CA THR A 190 4.47 -8.30 12.10
C THR A 190 3.27 -9.25 11.93
N ASP A 191 2.22 -9.09 12.75
CA ASP A 191 0.98 -9.85 12.60
C ASP A 191 0.32 -9.52 11.26
N ASP A 192 -0.61 -10.35 10.79
CA ASP A 192 -1.29 -10.18 9.50
C ASP A 192 -0.34 -10.07 8.31
N MET A 193 0.77 -10.80 8.34
CA MET A 193 1.73 -10.90 7.25
C MET A 193 2.03 -12.36 6.91
N ILE A 194 2.25 -12.61 5.62
CA ILE A 194 2.75 -13.91 5.15
C ILE A 194 4.01 -13.66 4.32
N ASP A 195 5.14 -14.23 4.74
CA ASP A 195 6.31 -14.41 3.86
C ASP A 195 5.98 -15.56 2.89
N LEU A 196 5.67 -15.21 1.65
CA LEU A 196 5.02 -16.11 0.70
C LEU A 196 5.98 -17.20 0.23
N THR A 197 5.54 -18.45 0.41
CA THR A 197 6.13 -19.58 -0.30
C THR A 197 5.60 -19.67 -1.73
N ALA A 198 6.19 -20.56 -2.54
CA ALA A 198 5.66 -20.86 -3.86
C ALA A 198 4.22 -21.40 -3.80
N ARG A 199 3.85 -22.11 -2.73
CA ARG A 199 2.49 -22.62 -2.51
C ARG A 199 1.51 -21.47 -2.25
N ASP A 200 1.91 -20.48 -1.47
CA ASP A 200 1.05 -19.34 -1.14
C ASP A 200 0.80 -18.47 -2.37
N ARG A 201 1.85 -18.18 -3.14
CA ARG A 201 1.72 -17.51 -4.45
C ARG A 201 0.76 -18.26 -5.38
N ASN A 202 0.88 -19.59 -5.45
CA ASN A 202 0.01 -20.41 -6.28
C ASN A 202 -1.45 -20.39 -5.80
N ARG A 203 -1.67 -20.46 -4.48
CA ARG A 203 -3.01 -20.33 -3.88
C ARG A 203 -3.65 -19.02 -4.28
N ILE A 204 -2.97 -17.90 -4.06
CA ILE A 204 -3.49 -16.56 -4.34
C ILE A 204 -3.73 -16.38 -5.85
N PHE A 205 -2.81 -16.84 -6.70
CA PHE A 205 -2.99 -16.81 -8.16
C PHE A 205 -4.27 -17.56 -8.57
N ASN A 206 -4.51 -18.75 -8.01
CA ASN A 206 -5.69 -19.55 -8.34
C ASN A 206 -7.00 -18.89 -7.88
N LEU A 207 -7.00 -18.01 -6.87
CA LEU A 207 -8.22 -17.25 -6.52
C LEU A 207 -8.70 -16.39 -7.69
N GLY A 208 -7.77 -15.80 -8.43
CA GLY A 208 -8.08 -15.00 -9.60
C GLY A 208 -8.83 -15.77 -10.68
N TYR A 209 -8.77 -17.11 -10.70
CA TYR A 209 -9.45 -17.95 -11.70
C TYR A 209 -10.96 -17.75 -11.66
N TYR A 210 -11.55 -17.75 -10.45
CA TYR A 210 -12.99 -17.65 -10.29
C TYR A 210 -13.52 -16.30 -10.76
N THR A 211 -12.77 -15.22 -10.54
CA THR A 211 -13.15 -13.91 -11.08
C THR A 211 -12.91 -13.86 -12.59
N TRP A 212 -11.69 -14.16 -13.03
CA TRP A 212 -11.31 -13.81 -14.40
C TRP A 212 -11.76 -14.82 -15.44
N VAL A 213 -11.65 -16.12 -15.15
CA VAL A 213 -12.03 -17.17 -16.10
C VAL A 213 -13.53 -17.44 -16.01
N GLU A 214 -14.03 -17.80 -14.82
CA GLU A 214 -15.44 -18.22 -14.65
C GLU A 214 -16.43 -17.05 -14.80
N GLN A 215 -16.16 -15.89 -14.20
CA GLN A 215 -17.11 -14.77 -14.19
C GLN A 215 -16.88 -13.79 -15.35
N GLN A 216 -15.63 -13.44 -15.66
CA GLN A 216 -15.29 -12.43 -16.67
C GLN A 216 -14.96 -13.02 -18.05
N GLY A 217 -14.89 -14.35 -18.20
CA GLY A 217 -14.68 -15.01 -19.50
C GLY A 217 -13.28 -14.85 -20.09
N THR A 218 -12.27 -14.56 -19.27
CA THR A 218 -10.86 -14.56 -19.68
C THR A 218 -10.49 -15.96 -20.16
N PRO A 219 -9.89 -16.13 -21.36
CA PRO A 219 -9.45 -17.44 -21.84
C PRO A 219 -8.51 -18.11 -20.83
N PHE A 220 -8.75 -19.39 -20.56
CA PHE A 220 -7.98 -20.15 -19.57
C PHE A 220 -6.48 -20.13 -19.89
N GLU A 221 -6.09 -20.30 -21.16
CA GLU A 221 -4.67 -20.30 -21.53
C GLU A 221 -4.01 -18.93 -21.27
N LEU A 222 -4.74 -17.83 -21.47
CA LEU A 222 -4.26 -16.49 -21.15
C LEU A 222 -4.13 -16.30 -19.64
N PHE A 223 -5.11 -16.78 -18.88
CA PHE A 223 -5.06 -16.71 -17.42
C PHE A 223 -3.84 -17.45 -16.88
N GLU A 224 -3.60 -18.70 -17.32
CA GLU A 224 -2.48 -19.54 -16.89
C GLU A 224 -1.12 -19.04 -17.40
N ALA A 225 -1.03 -18.42 -18.59
CA ALA A 225 0.22 -17.87 -19.11
C ALA A 225 0.87 -16.85 -18.15
N ARG A 226 0.06 -16.11 -17.39
CA ARG A 226 0.52 -15.16 -16.34
C ARG A 226 1.25 -15.82 -15.17
N ARG A 227 1.21 -17.14 -15.05
CA ARG A 227 1.96 -17.86 -14.02
C ARG A 227 3.47 -17.72 -14.24
N ASP A 228 3.89 -17.62 -15.50
CA ASP A 228 5.29 -17.56 -15.91
C ASP A 228 5.81 -16.12 -15.98
N GLN A 229 7.02 -15.88 -15.46
CA GLN A 229 7.63 -14.54 -15.45
C GLN A 229 7.99 -14.02 -16.86
N SER A 230 8.20 -14.91 -17.83
CA SER A 230 8.41 -14.53 -19.23
C SER A 230 7.19 -13.84 -19.85
N PHE A 231 5.97 -14.15 -19.39
CA PHE A 231 4.77 -13.42 -19.78
C PHE A 231 4.90 -11.94 -19.39
N TRP A 232 5.15 -11.67 -18.10
CA TRP A 232 5.26 -10.32 -17.54
C TRP A 232 6.44 -9.54 -18.11
N ARG A 233 7.61 -10.17 -18.20
CA ARG A 233 8.78 -9.53 -18.85
C ARG A 233 8.51 -9.26 -20.33
N GLY A 234 7.80 -10.15 -21.00
CA GLY A 234 7.40 -10.00 -22.40
C GLY A 234 6.51 -8.79 -22.63
N LEU A 235 5.64 -8.44 -21.68
CA LEU A 235 4.79 -7.25 -21.76
C LEU A 235 5.59 -5.94 -21.78
N ARG A 236 6.80 -5.91 -21.21
CA ARG A 236 7.62 -4.70 -21.12
C ARG A 236 7.98 -4.09 -22.48
N ARG A 237 7.94 -4.89 -23.56
CA ARG A 237 8.15 -4.39 -24.94
C ARG A 237 7.05 -3.41 -25.41
N TYR A 238 5.88 -3.43 -24.76
CA TYR A 238 4.77 -2.54 -25.08
C TYR A 238 4.80 -1.24 -24.28
N LEU A 239 5.68 -1.11 -23.27
CA LEU A 239 5.74 0.10 -22.43
C LEU A 239 5.90 1.39 -23.25
N PRO A 240 6.83 1.49 -24.24
CA PRO A 240 6.96 2.71 -25.03
C PRO A 240 5.70 3.05 -25.82
N ILE A 241 4.97 2.02 -26.29
CA ILE A 241 3.72 2.20 -27.03
C ILE A 241 2.63 2.75 -26.09
N TRP A 242 2.52 2.21 -24.88
CA TRP A 242 1.57 2.72 -23.89
C TRP A 242 1.91 4.14 -23.45
N ASP A 243 3.20 4.46 -23.28
CA ASP A 243 3.65 5.81 -22.94
C ASP A 243 3.28 6.83 -24.04
N ASP A 244 3.45 6.45 -25.32
CA ASP A 244 3.04 7.27 -26.46
C ASP A 244 1.52 7.47 -26.49
N MET A 245 0.75 6.41 -26.23
CA MET A 245 -0.72 6.48 -26.16
C MET A 245 -1.21 7.38 -25.01
N ILE A 246 -0.58 7.30 -23.84
CA ILE A 246 -0.88 8.16 -22.68
C ILE A 246 -0.57 9.61 -23.03
N THR A 247 0.57 9.85 -23.69
CA THR A 247 0.98 11.20 -24.13
C THR A 247 -0.03 11.80 -25.10
N ASP A 248 -0.45 11.04 -26.12
CA ASP A 248 -1.47 11.49 -27.08
C ASP A 248 -2.83 11.74 -26.39
N PHE A 249 -3.25 10.84 -25.50
CA PHE A 249 -4.48 11.02 -24.72
C PHE A 249 -4.46 12.32 -23.90
N ASN A 250 -3.39 12.55 -23.13
CA ASN A 250 -3.25 13.75 -22.30
C ASN A 250 -3.23 15.02 -23.16
N ALA A 251 -2.57 14.99 -24.33
CA ALA A 251 -2.55 16.11 -25.26
C ALA A 251 -3.93 16.42 -25.86
N ARG A 252 -4.80 15.41 -26.04
CA ARG A 252 -6.19 15.61 -26.51
C ARG A 252 -7.06 16.19 -25.41
N VAL A 253 -6.97 15.67 -24.18
CA VAL A 253 -7.77 16.15 -23.04
C VAL A 253 -7.39 17.58 -22.65
N ALA A 254 -6.10 17.95 -22.72
CA ALA A 254 -5.65 19.31 -22.41
C ALA A 254 -6.07 20.37 -23.45
N LYS A 255 -6.50 19.95 -24.65
CA LYS A 255 -6.97 20.83 -25.73
C LYS A 255 -8.49 21.04 -25.72
N GLY A 256 -9.24 20.23 -24.97
CA GLY A 256 -10.69 20.34 -24.80
C GLY A 256 -11.03 21.09 -23.53
#